data_AF-A0A1F8PQ94-F1
#
_entry.id   AF-A0A1F8PQ94-F1
#
_cell.length_a   1.000
_cell.length_b   1.000
_cell.length_c   1.000
_cell.angle_alpha   90.00
_cell.angle_beta   90.00
_cell.angle_gamma   90.00
#
_symmetry.space_group_name_H-M   'P 1'
#
loop_
_entity.id
_entity.type
_entity.pdbx_description
1 polymer ?
#
loop_
_entity_poly.entity_id
_entity_poly.type
_entity_poly.pdbx_seq_one_letter_code
_entity_poly.pdbx_strand_id
1 'polypeptide(L)'
;MPVFLFLLFRFFRSLWDGLKDKEFRALFYWVMGILILGTWFYARVEHWRLLDALYFTVTTLTTVGYGDFYPKSDAGKMFTIFYIFVGIGLLSGFVILLAERSGLIKRNI
;
A
#
# COMPACT_ATOMS: atom_id res chain seq x y z
N MET A 1 22.97 -26.89 -3.09
CA MET A 1 22.86 -25.57 -3.78
C MET A 1 21.78 -25.47 -4.87
N PRO A 2 21.44 -26.49 -5.70
CA PRO A 2 20.48 -26.29 -6.80
C PRO A 2 19.01 -26.13 -6.36
N VAL A 3 18.61 -26.75 -5.24
CA VAL A 3 17.24 -26.66 -4.70
C VAL A 3 16.90 -25.24 -4.22
N PHE A 4 17.85 -24.55 -3.58
CA PHE A 4 17.64 -23.19 -3.09
C PHE A 4 17.36 -22.20 -4.22
N LEU A 5 18.18 -22.24 -5.28
CA LEU A 5 17.99 -21.39 -6.46
C LEU A 5 16.66 -21.71 -7.16
N PHE A 6 16.31 -22.99 -7.29
CA PHE A 6 15.04 -23.39 -7.88
C PHE A 6 13.83 -22.89 -7.06
N LEU A 7 13.88 -22.98 -5.72
CA LEU A 7 12.85 -22.44 -4.84
C LEU A 7 12.76 -20.91 -4.96
N LEU A 8 13.90 -20.24 -5.03
CA LEU A 8 13.98 -18.79 -5.22
C LEU A 8 13.32 -18.38 -6.55
N PHE A 9 13.67 -19.03 -7.66
CA PHE A 9 13.04 -18.78 -8.97
C PHE A 9 11.54 -19.07 -8.95
N ARG A 10 11.12 -20.16 -8.28
CA ARG A 10 9.69 -20.50 -8.15
C ARG A 10 8.94 -19.44 -7.34
N PHE A 11 9.56 -18.92 -6.28
CA PHE A 11 9.01 -17.84 -5.47
C PHE A 11 8.84 -16.56 -6.28
N PHE A 12 9.86 -16.12 -7.02
CA PHE A 12 9.77 -14.93 -7.88
C PHE A 12 8.73 -15.10 -8.99
N ARG A 13 8.66 -16.28 -9.60
CA ARG A 13 7.63 -16.58 -10.60
C ARG A 13 6.22 -16.54 -9.99
N SER A 14 6.05 -17.05 -8.78
CA SER A 14 4.78 -16.99 -8.05
C SER A 14 4.36 -15.55 -7.73
N LEU A 15 5.29 -14.67 -7.35
CA LEU A 15 5.02 -13.24 -7.19
C LEU A 15 4.61 -12.60 -8.51
N TRP A 16 5.32 -12.94 -9.59
CA TRP A 16 5.05 -12.42 -10.93
C TRP A 16 3.68 -12.86 -11.48
N ASP A 17 3.29 -14.11 -11.21
CA ASP A 17 1.98 -14.61 -11.61
C ASP A 17 0.86 -14.04 -10.72
N GLY A 18 1.15 -13.69 -9.48
CA GLY A 18 0.26 -12.91 -8.61
C GLY A 18 -0.05 -11.51 -9.18
N LEU A 19 0.96 -10.82 -9.71
CA LEU A 19 0.82 -9.50 -10.35
C LEU A 19 -0.07 -9.50 -11.60
N LYS A 20 -0.24 -10.64 -12.26
CA LYS A 20 -1.09 -10.76 -13.45
C LYS A 20 -2.58 -10.82 -13.13
N ASP A 21 -2.94 -11.11 -11.89
CA ASP A 21 -4.33 -11.20 -11.48
C ASP A 21 -5.04 -9.84 -11.54
N LYS A 22 -6.31 -9.85 -11.96
CA LYS A 22 -7.11 -8.63 -12.12
C LYS A 22 -7.35 -7.95 -10.77
N GLU A 23 -7.61 -8.72 -9.72
CA GLU A 23 -7.93 -8.21 -8.37
C GLU A 23 -6.67 -7.66 -7.70
N PHE A 24 -5.55 -8.40 -7.78
CA PHE A 24 -4.26 -7.92 -7.29
C PHE A 24 -3.85 -6.63 -8.00
N ARG A 25 -3.98 -6.59 -9.33
CA ARG A 25 -3.60 -5.44 -10.15
C ARG A 25 -4.49 -4.23 -9.86
N ALA A 26 -5.79 -4.43 -9.63
CA ALA A 26 -6.69 -3.36 -9.23
C ALA A 26 -6.27 -2.74 -7.89
N LEU A 27 -6.02 -3.56 -6.86
CA LEU A 27 -5.54 -3.08 -5.56
C LEU A 27 -4.19 -2.38 -5.68
N PHE A 28 -3.27 -2.91 -6.50
CA PHE A 28 -1.98 -2.29 -6.76
C PHE A 28 -2.13 -0.90 -7.38
N TYR A 29 -2.97 -0.74 -8.40
CA TYR A 29 -3.23 0.58 -9.00
C TYR A 29 -3.90 1.54 -8.03
N TRP A 30 -4.81 1.06 -7.17
CA TRP A 30 -5.38 1.88 -6.10
C TRP A 30 -4.31 2.37 -5.12
N VAL A 31 -3.41 1.50 -4.67
CA VAL A 31 -2.27 1.89 -3.81
C VAL A 31 -1.42 2.96 -4.48
N MET A 32 -1.04 2.75 -5.74
CA MET A 32 -0.24 3.74 -6.49
C MET A 32 -0.97 5.08 -6.61
N GLY A 33 -2.28 5.05 -6.89
CA GLY A 33 -3.12 6.24 -6.97
C GLY A 33 -3.15 7.02 -5.66
N ILE A 34 -3.36 6.35 -4.52
CA ILE A 34 -3.41 7.05 -3.23
C ILE A 34 -2.03 7.56 -2.79
N LEU A 35 -0.94 6.87 -3.13
CA LEU A 35 0.42 7.32 -2.84
C LEU A 35 0.73 8.60 -3.61
N ILE A 36 0.39 8.65 -4.90
CA ILE A 36 0.57 9.84 -5.74
C ILE A 36 -0.29 11.00 -5.21
N LEU A 37 -1.57 10.72 -4.92
CA LEU A 37 -2.50 11.72 -4.39
C LEU A 37 -2.02 12.30 -3.06
N GLY A 38 -1.65 11.42 -2.12
CA GLY A 38 -1.13 11.82 -0.82
C GLY A 38 0.15 12.62 -0.95
N THR A 39 1.11 12.16 -1.75
CA THR A 39 2.40 12.85 -1.95
C THR A 39 2.18 14.25 -2.51
N TRP A 40 1.32 14.37 -3.53
CA TRP A 40 0.98 15.65 -4.11
C TRP A 40 0.28 16.57 -3.11
N PHE A 41 -0.67 16.03 -2.33
CA PHE A 41 -1.40 16.79 -1.31
C PHE A 41 -0.47 17.34 -0.23
N TYR A 42 0.36 16.51 0.41
CA TYR A 42 1.25 16.98 1.48
C TYR A 42 2.35 17.90 0.95
N ALA A 43 2.88 17.66 -0.26
CA ALA A 43 3.84 18.59 -0.88
C ALA A 43 3.23 19.99 -1.10
N ARG A 44 1.93 20.07 -1.40
CA ARG A 44 1.23 21.35 -1.61
C ARG A 44 0.77 22.02 -0.32
N VAL A 45 0.20 21.25 0.60
CA VAL A 45 -0.47 21.78 1.80
C VAL A 45 0.50 21.98 2.96
N GLU A 46 1.45 21.06 3.14
CA GLU A 46 2.46 21.16 4.21
C GLU A 46 3.78 21.76 3.70
N HIS A 47 3.84 22.12 2.41
CA HIS A 47 5.02 22.68 1.74
C HIS A 47 6.28 21.81 1.87
N TRP A 48 6.10 20.50 1.99
CA TRP A 48 7.20 19.55 2.07
C TRP A 48 7.80 19.28 0.70
N ARG A 49 9.07 18.85 0.68
CA ARG A 49 9.68 18.34 -0.54
C ARG A 49 8.95 17.07 -0.97
N LEU A 50 8.92 16.79 -2.27
CA LEU A 50 8.23 15.62 -2.81
C LEU A 50 8.69 14.30 -2.16
N LEU A 51 9.98 14.17 -1.85
CA LEU A 51 10.52 12.97 -1.19
C LEU A 51 10.03 12.84 0.26
N ASP A 52 9.96 13.94 1.01
CA ASP A 52 9.50 13.95 2.40
C ASP A 52 7.99 13.68 2.46
N ALA A 53 7.23 14.25 1.51
CA ALA A 53 5.81 13.97 1.35
C ALA A 53 5.56 12.50 0.97
N LEU A 54 6.34 11.94 0.03
CA LEU A 54 6.26 10.53 -0.35
C LEU A 54 6.60 9.63 0.85
N TYR A 55 7.67 9.96 1.57
CA TYR A 55 8.07 9.25 2.78
C TYR A 55 6.95 9.23 3.82
N PHE A 56 6.34 10.38 4.12
CA PHE A 56 5.23 10.46 5.07
C PHE A 56 4.01 9.66 4.59
N THR A 57 3.67 9.73 3.30
CA THR A 57 2.51 9.02 2.76
C THR A 57 2.66 7.51 2.78
N VAL A 58 3.86 7.01 2.48
CA VAL A 58 4.18 5.58 2.55
C VAL A 58 4.14 5.12 3.99
N THR A 59 4.86 5.79 4.89
CA THR A 59 4.94 5.38 6.30
C THR A 59 3.61 5.48 7.03
N THR A 60 2.76 6.45 6.68
CA THR A 60 1.39 6.56 7.19
C THR A 60 0.51 5.45 6.63
N LEU A 61 0.58 5.18 5.32
CA LEU A 61 -0.24 4.14 4.67
C LEU A 61 0.08 2.74 5.18
N THR A 62 1.36 2.45 5.43
CA THR A 62 1.83 1.16 5.95
C THR A 62 1.79 1.09 7.47
N THR A 63 1.22 2.09 8.13
CA THR A 63 1.10 2.20 9.60
C THR A 63 2.44 2.14 10.35
N VAL A 64 3.55 2.48 9.70
CA VAL A 64 4.87 2.56 10.32
C VAL A 64 4.99 3.81 11.19
N GLY A 65 4.63 4.98 10.63
CA GLY A 65 4.47 6.25 11.34
C GLY A 65 5.59 6.63 12.33
N TYR A 66 6.80 6.92 11.84
CA TYR A 66 7.95 7.27 12.69
C TYR A 66 7.77 8.54 13.55
N GLY A 67 6.87 9.45 13.15
CA GLY A 67 6.52 10.65 13.92
C GLY A 67 7.49 11.83 13.78
N ASP A 68 8.48 11.72 12.90
CA ASP A 68 9.40 12.78 12.51
C ASP A 68 8.74 13.83 11.60
N PHE A 69 7.84 13.39 10.72
CA PHE A 69 6.93 14.25 9.95
C PHE A 69 5.49 14.07 10.42
N TYR A 70 4.76 15.18 10.54
CA TYR A 70 3.34 15.21 10.86
C TYR A 70 2.70 16.51 10.34
N PRO A 71 1.44 16.46 9.85
CA PRO A 71 0.77 17.63 9.31
C PRO A 71 0.56 18.68 10.39
N LYS A 72 0.95 19.92 10.11
CA LYS A 72 0.77 21.06 11.01
C LYS A 72 -0.52 21.81 10.70
N SER A 73 -0.92 21.83 9.44
CA SER A 73 -2.15 22.48 9.01
C SER A 73 -3.39 21.66 9.39
N ASP A 74 -4.51 22.35 9.63
CA ASP A 74 -5.77 21.66 9.96
C ASP A 74 -6.31 20.86 8.77
N ALA A 75 -6.12 21.36 7.55
CA ALA A 75 -6.42 20.63 6.32
C ALA A 75 -5.58 19.35 6.20
N GLY A 76 -4.28 19.42 6.53
CA GLY A 76 -3.37 18.29 6.58
C GLY A 76 -3.83 17.21 7.55
N LYS A 77 -4.16 17.61 8.78
CA LYS A 77 -4.68 16.70 9.81
C LYS A 77 -5.97 16.00 9.39
N MET A 78 -6.95 16.76 8.87
CA MET A 78 -8.20 16.17 8.39
C MET A 78 -7.95 15.18 7.25
N PHE A 79 -7.11 15.55 6.28
CA PHE A 79 -6.77 14.65 5.19
C PHE A 79 -6.09 13.38 5.69
N THR A 80 -5.16 13.47 6.63
CA THR A 80 -4.49 12.31 7.23
C THR A 80 -5.48 11.36 7.91
N ILE A 81 -6.49 11.87 8.61
CA ILE A 81 -7.54 11.06 9.23
C ILE A 81 -8.25 10.21 8.17
N PHE A 82 -8.76 10.83 7.09
CA PHE A 82 -9.42 10.10 6.01
C PHE A 82 -8.46 9.14 5.27
N TYR A 83 -7.22 9.58 5.05
CA TYR A 83 -6.19 8.80 4.36
C TYR A 83 -5.88 7.49 5.10
N ILE A 84 -5.83 7.51 6.44
CA ILE A 84 -5.60 6.31 7.26
C ILE A 84 -6.74 5.30 7.09
N PHE A 85 -8.01 5.74 7.10
CA PHE A 85 -9.15 4.82 6.91
C PHE A 85 -9.11 4.14 5.55
N VAL A 86 -8.79 4.88 4.48
CA VAL A 86 -8.61 4.32 3.14
C VAL A 86 -7.46 3.31 3.13
N GLY A 87 -6.36 3.65 3.81
CA GLY A 87 -5.19 2.78 3.92
C GLY A 87 -5.49 1.45 4.58
N ILE A 88 -6.21 1.46 5.70
CA ILE A 88 -6.64 0.24 6.39
C ILE A 88 -7.49 -0.63 5.46
N GLY A 89 -8.46 -0.04 4.75
CA GLY A 89 -9.30 -0.77 3.79
C GLY A 89 -8.49 -1.45 2.68
N LEU A 90 -7.46 -0.78 2.15
CA LEU A 90 -6.57 -1.37 1.14
C LEU A 90 -5.74 -2.52 1.71
N LEU A 91 -5.15 -2.36 2.89
CA LEU A 91 -4.39 -3.43 3.55
C LEU A 91 -5.28 -4.64 3.82
N SER A 92 -6.50 -4.44 4.33
CA SER A 92 -7.48 -5.50 4.50
C SER A 92 -7.83 -6.20 3.18
N GLY A 93 -7.97 -5.43 2.08
CA GLY A 93 -8.20 -6.00 0.75
C GLY A 93 -7.09 -6.95 0.30
N PHE A 94 -5.82 -6.59 0.54
CA PHE A 94 -4.70 -7.48 0.26
C PHE A 94 -4.72 -8.74 1.13
N VAL A 95 -5.04 -8.61 2.42
CA VAL A 95 -5.15 -9.76 3.33
C VAL A 95 -6.24 -10.73 2.87
N ILE A 96 -7.41 -10.22 2.48
CA ILE A 96 -8.52 -11.04 1.97
C ILE A 96 -8.13 -11.76 0.69
N LEU A 97 -7.51 -11.06 -0.27
CA LEU A 97 -7.05 -11.67 -1.52
C LEU A 97 -6.05 -12.82 -1.28
N LEU A 98 -5.14 -12.65 -0.32
CA LEU A 98 -4.20 -13.70 0.07
C LEU A 98 -4.89 -14.88 0.78
N ALA A 99 -5.89 -14.59 1.63
CA ALA A 99 -6.69 -15.61 2.29
C ALA A 99 -7.53 -16.44 1.31
N GLU A 100 -8.09 -15.81 0.28
CA GLU A 100 -8.82 -16.49 -0.80
C GLU A 100 -7.89 -17.39 -1.63
N ARG A 101 -6.69 -16.90 -1.99
CA ARG A 101 -5.69 -17.69 -2.74
C ARG A 101 -5.12 -18.87 -1.97
N SER A 102 -4.97 -18.73 -0.67
CA SER A 102 -4.50 -19.82 0.20
C SER A 102 -5.59 -20.87 0.48
N GLY A 103 -6.82 -20.65 0.00
CA GLY A 103 -7.96 -21.53 0.23
C GLY A 103 -8.50 -21.47 1.66
N LEU A 104 -8.05 -20.51 2.47
CA LEU A 104 -8.52 -20.29 3.84
C LEU A 104 -9.94 -19.74 3.86
N ILE A 105 -10.31 -18.96 2.85
CA ILE A 105 -11.64 -18.39 2.68
C ILE A 105 -12.17 -18.83 1.32
N LYS A 106 -13.28 -19.57 1.30
CA LYS A 106 -14.05 -19.79 0.07
C LYS A 106 -14.92 -18.57 -0.17
N ARG A 107 -14.67 -17.87 -1.27
CA ARG A 107 -15.54 -16.80 -1.74
C ARG A 107 -16.89 -17.42 -2.12
N ASN A 108 -17.87 -17.29 -1.23
CA ASN A 108 -19.27 -17.61 -1.56
C ASN A 108 -19.77 -16.48 -2.46
N ILE A 109 -19.64 -16.69 -3.77
CA ILE A 109 -20.38 -15.91 -4.77
C ILE A 109 -21.65 -16.71 -5.09
#